data_AF-A0A7T5RAJ8-F1
#
_entry.id   AF-A0A7T5RAJ8-F1
#
_cell.length_a   1.000
_cell.length_b   1.000
_cell.length_c   1.000
_cell.angle_alpha   90.00
_cell.angle_beta   90.00
_cell.angle_gamma   90.00
#
_symmetry.space_group_name_H-M   'P 1'
#
loop_
_entity.id
_entity.type
_entity.pdbx_description
1 polymer ?
#
loop_
_entity_poly.entity_id
_entity_poly.type
_entity_poly.pdbx_seq_one_letter_code
_entity_poly.pdbx_strand_id
1 'polypeptide(L)'
;MSGAIQKQGLSRNVIRFLALSPIILLILGDALLFQQNSDWRTFPILIFYIFLIIRYKIAANTTFLICLALFLFMYIHYIFSDPKVFATRYPLAPFGEKMAEWLYLFLVIGVIQKWQE
;
A
#
# COMPACT_ATOMS: atom_id res chain seq x y z
N MET A 1 -30.93 -11.30 -20.56
CA MET A 1 -30.48 -9.96 -20.11
C MET A 1 -29.52 -9.98 -18.91
N SER A 2 -29.25 -11.13 -18.26
CA SER A 2 -28.36 -11.22 -17.08
C SER A 2 -26.85 -11.04 -17.39
N GLY A 3 -26.37 -11.49 -18.56
CA GLY A 3 -24.93 -11.48 -18.87
C GLY A 3 -24.30 -10.09 -19.16
N ALA A 4 -25.09 -9.09 -19.54
CA ALA A 4 -24.57 -7.74 -19.83
C ALA A 4 -24.32 -6.92 -18.55
N ILE A 5 -25.17 -7.10 -17.54
CA ILE A 5 -25.04 -6.45 -16.22
C ILE A 5 -23.82 -7.02 -15.48
N GLN A 6 -23.58 -8.33 -15.60
CA GLN A 6 -22.44 -9.00 -14.97
C GLN A 6 -21.08 -8.59 -15.57
N LYS A 7 -21.00 -8.39 -16.91
CA LYS A 7 -19.77 -7.88 -17.56
C LYS A 7 -19.42 -6.45 -17.14
N GLN A 8 -20.40 -5.58 -16.91
CA GLN A 8 -20.15 -4.20 -16.47
C GLN A 8 -19.62 -4.12 -15.03
N GLY A 9 -20.08 -4.98 -14.13
CA GLY A 9 -19.57 -5.07 -12.75
C GLY A 9 -18.13 -5.57 -12.67
N LEU A 10 -17.79 -6.60 -13.46
CA LEU A 10 -16.43 -7.14 -13.55
C LEU A 10 -15.44 -6.11 -14.09
N SER A 11 -15.80 -5.41 -15.17
CA SER A 11 -14.98 -4.35 -15.78
C SER A 11 -14.64 -3.24 -14.78
N ARG A 12 -15.62 -2.79 -13.96
CA ARG A 12 -15.41 -1.72 -12.99
C ARG A 12 -14.47 -2.11 -11.86
N ASN A 13 -14.54 -3.36 -11.38
CA ASN A 13 -13.64 -3.86 -10.35
C ASN A 13 -12.21 -4.06 -10.90
N VAL A 14 -12.07 -4.54 -12.13
CA VAL A 14 -10.77 -4.63 -12.81
C VAL A 14 -10.14 -3.25 -12.95
N ILE A 15 -10.88 -2.22 -13.36
CA ILE A 15 -10.37 -0.85 -13.49
C ILE A 15 -9.91 -0.30 -12.14
N ARG A 16 -10.67 -0.53 -11.06
CA ARG A 16 -10.29 -0.13 -9.69
C ARG A 16 -9.00 -0.81 -9.23
N PHE A 17 -8.86 -2.10 -9.51
CA PHE A 17 -7.64 -2.85 -9.18
C PHE A 17 -6.44 -2.37 -10.01
N LEU A 18 -6.64 -2.11 -11.30
CA LEU A 18 -5.61 -1.58 -12.19
C LEU A 18 -5.15 -0.18 -11.76
N ALA A 19 -6.06 0.64 -11.22
CA ALA A 19 -5.71 1.96 -10.69
C ALA A 19 -4.85 1.88 -9.43
N LEU A 20 -4.99 0.81 -8.62
CA LEU A 20 -4.21 0.63 -7.39
C LEU A 20 -2.86 -0.05 -7.60
N SER A 21 -2.68 -0.81 -8.69
CA SER A 21 -1.42 -1.49 -8.99
C SER A 21 -0.18 -0.59 -9.01
N PRO A 22 -0.17 0.65 -9.57
CA PRO A 22 1.00 1.50 -9.50
C PRO A 22 1.38 1.89 -8.07
N ILE A 23 0.39 2.04 -7.17
CA ILE A 23 0.64 2.36 -5.77
C ILE A 23 1.29 1.20 -5.06
N ILE A 24 0.78 -0.01 -5.26
CA ILE A 24 1.37 -1.23 -4.72
C ILE A 24 2.85 -1.33 -5.13
N LEU A 25 3.16 -1.08 -6.41
CA LEU A 25 4.54 -1.10 -6.90
C LEU A 25 5.41 0.01 -6.30
N LEU A 26 4.87 1.22 -6.14
CA LEU A 26 5.61 2.33 -5.51
C LEU A 26 5.93 2.05 -4.04
N ILE A 27 4.95 1.52 -3.29
CA ILE A 27 5.13 1.16 -1.88
C ILE A 27 6.18 0.06 -1.74
N LEU A 28 6.08 -1.00 -2.55
CA LEU A 28 7.04 -2.09 -2.52
C LEU A 28 8.44 -1.65 -2.97
N GLY A 29 8.52 -0.79 -4.00
CA GLY A 29 9.78 -0.22 -4.45
C GLY A 29 10.45 0.64 -3.37
N ASP A 30 9.69 1.52 -2.70
CA ASP A 30 10.21 2.33 -1.59
C ASP A 30 10.65 1.43 -0.42
N ALA A 31 9.81 0.47 -0.03
CA ALA A 31 10.11 -0.46 1.07
C ALA A 31 11.34 -1.34 0.83
N LEU A 32 11.53 -1.86 -0.38
CA LEU A 32 12.58 -2.84 -0.67
C LEU A 32 13.90 -2.21 -1.16
N LEU A 33 13.83 -1.11 -1.91
CA LEU A 33 14.99 -0.53 -2.60
C LEU A 33 15.55 0.72 -1.92
N PHE A 34 14.73 1.47 -1.17
CA PHE A 34 15.09 2.80 -0.70
C PHE A 34 15.09 2.90 0.83
N GLN A 35 16.27 2.78 1.42
CA GLN A 35 16.45 2.64 2.88
C GLN A 35 16.82 3.95 3.61
N GLN A 36 16.87 5.09 2.91
CA GLN A 36 17.15 6.42 3.49
C GLN A 36 15.86 7.17 3.83
N ASN A 37 15.90 8.07 4.83
CA ASN A 37 14.80 8.96 5.26
C ASN A 37 13.99 9.45 4.04
N SER A 38 12.75 8.94 3.95
CA SER A 38 11.94 8.96 2.73
C SER A 38 10.74 9.88 2.83
N ASP A 39 10.65 10.72 3.85
CA ASP A 39 9.47 11.55 4.13
C ASP A 39 9.00 12.32 2.87
N TRP A 40 9.96 12.77 2.05
CA TRP A 40 9.70 13.48 0.79
C TRP A 40 9.17 12.58 -0.35
N ARG A 41 9.48 11.28 -0.36
CA ARG A 41 8.96 10.29 -1.33
C ARG A 41 7.60 9.74 -0.90
N THR A 42 7.41 9.55 0.40
CA THR A 42 6.20 8.94 0.93
C THR A 42 4.99 9.88 0.77
N PHE A 43 5.19 11.17 0.95
CA PHE A 43 4.14 12.19 0.81
C PHE A 43 3.44 12.20 -0.57
N PRO A 44 4.15 12.26 -1.71
CA PRO A 44 3.51 12.22 -3.02
C PRO A 44 2.83 10.87 -3.31
N ILE A 45 3.38 9.75 -2.83
CA ILE A 45 2.73 8.43 -2.96
C ILE A 45 1.39 8.43 -2.20
N LEU A 46 1.37 9.00 -0.99
CA LEU A 46 0.16 9.12 -0.18
C LEU A 46 -0.91 10.00 -0.85
N ILE A 47 -0.52 11.17 -1.34
CA ILE A 47 -1.44 12.09 -2.03
C ILE A 47 -2.04 11.40 -3.26
N PHE A 48 -1.20 10.72 -4.04
CA PHE A 48 -1.65 9.96 -5.19
C PHE A 48 -2.62 8.83 -4.78
N TYR A 49 -2.36 8.18 -3.65
CA TYR A 49 -3.24 7.14 -3.12
C TYR A 49 -4.62 7.65 -2.71
N ILE A 50 -4.66 8.72 -1.92
CA ILE A 50 -5.91 9.36 -1.53
C ILE A 50 -6.67 9.83 -2.78
N PHE A 51 -5.98 10.43 -3.75
CA PHE A 51 -6.58 10.84 -5.02
C PHE A 51 -7.26 9.68 -5.76
N LEU A 52 -6.59 8.52 -5.87
CA LEU A 52 -7.16 7.35 -6.55
C LEU A 52 -8.37 6.77 -5.78
N ILE A 53 -8.31 6.72 -4.46
CA ILE A 53 -9.44 6.28 -3.63
C ILE A 53 -10.67 7.15 -3.90
N ILE A 54 -10.50 8.47 -3.89
CA ILE A 54 -11.57 9.44 -4.12
C ILE A 54 -12.09 9.33 -5.56
N ARG A 55 -11.19 9.34 -6.56
CA ARG A 55 -11.54 9.38 -7.99
C ARG A 55 -12.27 8.12 -8.46
N TYR A 56 -11.89 6.96 -7.93
CA TYR A 56 -12.44 5.66 -8.34
C TYR A 56 -13.48 5.10 -7.36
N LYS A 57 -13.79 5.84 -6.28
CA LYS A 57 -14.72 5.43 -5.21
C LYS A 57 -14.43 4.00 -4.77
N ILE A 58 -13.20 3.77 -4.35
CA ILE A 58 -12.72 2.45 -3.96
C ILE A 58 -13.32 2.13 -2.59
N ALA A 59 -13.91 0.95 -2.45
CA ALA A 59 -14.54 0.53 -1.20
C ALA A 59 -13.50 0.40 -0.09
N ALA A 60 -13.81 0.84 1.13
CA ALA A 60 -12.85 0.81 2.24
C ALA A 60 -12.37 -0.62 2.53
N ASN A 61 -13.25 -1.62 2.40
CA ASN A 61 -12.88 -3.02 2.58
C ASN A 61 -11.78 -3.48 1.59
N THR A 62 -11.83 -3.04 0.34
CA THR A 62 -10.81 -3.39 -0.67
C THR A 62 -9.47 -2.74 -0.33
N THR A 63 -9.48 -1.46 0.03
CA THR A 63 -8.27 -0.72 0.43
C THR A 63 -7.66 -1.32 1.69
N PHE A 64 -8.48 -1.66 2.69
CA PHE A 64 -8.04 -2.33 3.91
C PHE A 64 -7.35 -3.65 3.62
N LEU A 65 -7.95 -4.53 2.81
CA LEU A 65 -7.34 -5.81 2.45
C LEU A 65 -6.00 -5.66 1.72
N ILE A 66 -5.87 -4.65 0.84
CA ILE A 66 -4.62 -4.37 0.14
C ILE A 66 -3.55 -3.84 1.11
N CYS A 67 -3.89 -2.89 1.96
CA CYS A 67 -2.99 -2.38 2.99
C CYS A 67 -2.53 -3.51 3.95
N LEU A 68 -3.46 -4.38 4.36
CA LEU A 68 -3.14 -5.54 5.19
C LEU A 68 -2.20 -6.52 4.47
N ALA A 69 -2.44 -6.80 3.19
CA ALA A 69 -1.58 -7.67 2.39
C ALA A 69 -0.17 -7.08 2.20
N LEU A 70 -0.06 -5.78 1.94
CA LEU A 70 1.21 -5.06 1.85
C LEU A 70 1.97 -5.11 3.19
N PHE A 71 1.26 -4.87 4.29
CA PHE A 71 1.86 -4.92 5.62
C PHE A 71 2.34 -6.32 5.99
N LEU A 72 1.52 -7.36 5.73
CA LEU A 72 1.91 -8.75 5.91
C LEU A 72 3.12 -9.12 5.05
N PHE A 73 3.16 -8.66 3.80
CA PHE A 73 4.31 -8.88 2.93
C PHE A 73 5.58 -8.25 3.51
N MET A 74 5.52 -6.98 3.93
CA MET A 74 6.67 -6.30 4.56
C MET A 74 7.11 -7.00 5.85
N TYR A 75 6.16 -7.48 6.65
CA TYR A 75 6.42 -8.22 7.88
C TYR A 75 7.08 -9.59 7.62
N ILE A 76 6.57 -10.36 6.66
CA ILE A 76 7.17 -11.63 6.23
C ILE A 76 8.59 -11.36 5.72
N HIS A 77 8.77 -10.36 4.86
CA HIS A 77 10.08 -9.99 4.34
C HIS A 77 11.05 -9.63 5.48
N TYR A 78 10.57 -8.90 6.50
CA TYR A 78 11.36 -8.58 7.70
C TYR A 78 11.80 -9.84 8.46
N ILE A 79 10.92 -10.84 8.63
CA ILE A 79 11.27 -12.11 9.32
C ILE A 79 12.33 -12.91 8.56
N PHE A 80 12.20 -12.99 7.23
CA PHE A 80 13.09 -13.81 6.39
C PHE A 80 14.36 -13.09 5.94
N SER A 81 14.48 -11.79 6.20
CA SER A 81 15.72 -11.03 5.98
C SER A 81 16.73 -11.45 7.05
N ASP A 82 17.72 -12.26 6.66
CA ASP A 82 18.73 -12.87 7.55
C ASP A 82 19.36 -11.82 8.49
N PRO A 83 19.19 -11.92 9.83
CA PRO A 83 19.66 -10.90 10.76
C PRO A 83 21.17 -10.72 10.77
N LYS A 84 21.97 -11.69 10.28
CA LYS A 84 23.44 -11.56 10.20
C LYS A 84 23.90 -10.79 8.97
N VAL A 85 23.26 -10.99 7.82
CA VAL A 85 23.50 -10.20 6.59
C VAL A 85 22.85 -8.82 6.73
N PHE A 86 21.72 -8.75 7.44
CA PHE A 86 21.08 -7.49 7.80
C PHE A 86 21.99 -6.68 8.71
N ALA A 87 22.38 -7.17 9.89
CA ALA A 87 23.20 -6.41 10.84
C ALA A 87 24.59 -5.96 10.32
N THR A 88 25.18 -6.67 9.35
CA THR A 88 26.51 -6.31 8.78
C THR A 88 26.45 -5.40 7.56
N ARG A 89 25.32 -5.35 6.84
CA ARG A 89 25.12 -4.49 5.66
C ARG A 89 24.13 -3.35 5.93
N TYR A 90 23.33 -3.46 6.99
CA TYR A 90 22.19 -2.64 7.36
C TYR A 90 22.03 -2.60 8.91
N PRO A 91 22.53 -1.58 9.64
CA PRO A 91 22.24 -1.47 11.07
C PRO A 91 20.72 -1.49 11.27
N LEU A 92 20.19 -2.27 12.20
CA LEU A 92 18.79 -2.72 12.33
C LEU A 92 17.67 -1.63 12.38
N ALA A 93 17.98 -0.35 12.18
CA ALA A 93 17.07 0.78 12.30
C ALA A 93 16.15 1.08 11.09
N PRO A 94 16.54 0.98 9.79
CA PRO A 94 15.79 1.64 8.72
C PRO A 94 14.50 0.89 8.30
N PHE A 95 14.42 -0.43 8.49
CA PHE A 95 13.28 -1.21 7.98
C PHE A 95 12.07 -1.18 8.93
N GLY A 96 12.32 -1.20 10.25
CA GLY A 96 11.25 -1.09 11.25
C GLY A 96 10.57 0.28 11.21
N GLU A 97 11.34 1.34 11.02
CA GLU A 97 10.84 2.71 10.86
C GLU A 97 9.95 2.84 9.61
N LYS A 98 10.34 2.24 8.48
CA LYS A 98 9.55 2.20 7.23
C LYS A 98 8.24 1.43 7.39
N MET A 99 8.26 0.27 8.05
CA MET A 99 7.01 -0.47 8.33
C MET A 99 6.07 0.36 9.21
N ALA A 100 6.60 1.04 10.23
CA ALA A 100 5.80 1.91 11.09
C ALA A 100 5.23 3.11 10.31
N GLU A 101 6.03 3.75 9.46
CA GLU A 101 5.59 4.84 8.59
C GLU A 101 4.43 4.40 7.69
N TRP A 102 4.58 3.29 6.96
CA TRP A 102 3.52 2.77 6.10
C TRP A 102 2.28 2.34 6.91
N LEU A 103 2.44 1.80 8.11
CA LEU A 103 1.32 1.49 9.00
C LEU A 103 0.53 2.74 9.41
N TYR A 104 1.21 3.81 9.84
CA TYR A 104 0.56 5.07 10.19
C TYR A 104 -0.19 5.65 8.99
N LEU A 105 0.39 5.56 7.80
CA LEU A 105 -0.24 6.07 6.58
C LEU A 105 -1.47 5.25 6.17
N PHE A 106 -1.41 3.92 6.30
CA PHE A 106 -2.58 3.08 6.08
C PHE A 106 -3.70 3.38 7.08
N LEU A 107 -3.37 3.70 8.33
CA LEU A 107 -4.34 4.17 9.32
C LEU A 107 -4.98 5.49 8.90
N VAL A 108 -4.18 6.49 8.48
CA VAL A 108 -4.69 7.79 8.00
C VAL A 108 -5.63 7.61 6.81
N ILE A 109 -5.26 6.76 5.85
CA ILE A 109 -6.11 6.44 4.70
C ILE A 109 -7.41 5.78 5.15
N GLY A 110 -7.34 4.84 6.10
CA GLY A 110 -8.52 4.20 6.69
C GLY A 110 -9.46 5.21 7.34
N VAL A 111 -8.94 6.20 8.07
CA VAL A 111 -9.73 7.28 8.67
C VAL A 111 -10.40 8.12 7.58
N ILE A 112 -9.66 8.53 6.55
CA ILE A 112 -10.21 9.30 5.42
C ILE A 112 -11.33 8.53 4.72
N GLN A 113 -11.14 7.23 4.50
CA GLN A 113 -12.17 6.39 3.88
C GLN A 113 -13.40 6.25 4.76
N LYS A 114 -13.23 6.07 6.07
CA LYS A 114 -14.36 5.98 6.99
C LYS A 114 -15.16 7.29 7.08
N TRP A 115 -14.51 8.43 6.89
CA TRP A 115 -15.19 9.73 6.78
C TRP A 115 -16.05 9.83 5.51
N GLN A 116 -15.63 9.20 4.41
CA GLN A 116 -16.30 9.28 3.11
C GLN A 116 -17.47 8.29 2.95
N GLU A 117 -17.54 7.26 3.80
CA GLU A 117 -18.66 6.31 3.88
C GLU A 117 -19.82 6.86 4.70
#